data_AF-A0A822DYW1-F1
#
_entry.id   AF-A0A822DYW1-F1
#
_cell.length_a   1.000
_cell.length_b   1.000
_cell.length_c   1.000
_cell.angle_alpha   90.00
_cell.angle_beta   90.00
_cell.angle_gamma   90.00
#
_symmetry.space_group_name_H-M   'P 1'
#
loop_
_entity.id
_entity.type
_entity.pdbx_description
1 polymer ?
#
loop_
_entity_poly.entity_id
_entity_poly.type
_entity_poly.pdbx_seq_one_letter_code
_entity_poly.pdbx_strand_id
1 'polypeptide(L)'
;MNVEEEGNEIEQLRESVSFLTNQCAQLDEANRAWQQYQAAQLENFRSKVQDYLSFDENASFDIIAQEIVEQISKEREDFNEKYEAIEKANDKLRSGTSIFIIDFFYLRFFNVASTGNFESIQESYMNTINELNEQLLVMKDRCEELAAEKQFLSIELEKRCVEIDREHSKQTIEKVPSNILRQPFKE
;
A
#
# COMPACT_ATOMS: atom_id res chain seq x y z
N MET A 1 16.99 41.05 71.06
CA MET A 1 16.76 40.28 69.82
C MET A 1 16.44 38.88 70.27
N ASN A 2 15.23 38.41 69.96
CA ASN A 2 14.54 37.37 70.73
C ASN A 2 14.90 35.98 70.21
N VAL A 3 15.46 35.12 71.06
CA VAL A 3 15.85 33.73 70.71
C VAL A 3 14.66 32.90 70.19
N GLU A 4 13.44 33.28 70.55
CA GLU A 4 12.19 32.66 70.08
C GLU A 4 11.84 33.03 68.63
N GLU A 5 12.20 34.22 68.15
CA GLU A 5 11.98 34.62 66.75
C GLU A 5 12.94 33.86 65.82
N GLU A 6 14.22 33.77 66.20
CA GLU A 6 15.23 33.00 65.45
C GLU A 6 14.88 31.50 65.41
N GLY A 7 14.35 30.94 66.49
CA GLY A 7 13.88 29.55 66.53
C GLY A 7 12.71 29.27 65.59
N ASN A 8 11.76 30.21 65.47
CA ASN A 8 10.60 30.08 64.59
C ASN A 8 10.97 30.23 63.10
N GLU A 9 11.88 31.13 62.77
CA GLU A 9 12.40 31.29 61.41
C GLU A 9 13.17 30.04 60.95
N ILE A 10 13.97 29.43 61.83
CA ILE A 10 14.68 28.18 61.53
C ILE A 10 13.70 27.04 61.23
N GLU A 11 12.58 26.94 61.95
CA GLU A 11 11.59 25.90 61.72
C GLU A 11 10.85 26.09 60.39
N GLN A 12 10.43 27.33 60.08
CA GLN A 12 9.81 27.65 58.80
C GLN A 12 10.73 27.39 57.60
N LEU A 13 12.04 27.66 57.75
CA LEU A 13 13.04 27.33 56.74
C LEU A 13 13.20 25.82 56.57
N ARG A 14 13.18 25.03 57.67
CA ARG A 14 13.22 23.56 57.60
C ARG A 14 12.02 22.99 56.85
N GLU A 15 10.82 23.47 57.17
CA GLU A 15 9.59 23.07 56.47
C GLU A 15 9.65 23.44 54.99
N SER A 16 10.10 24.66 54.66
CA SER A 16 10.25 25.12 53.28
C SER A 16 11.26 24.29 52.49
N VAL A 17 12.41 23.97 53.10
CA VAL A 17 13.43 23.11 52.48
C VAL A 17 12.88 21.69 52.28
N SER A 18 12.18 21.12 53.26
CA SER A 18 11.55 19.81 53.14
C SER A 18 10.50 19.79 52.02
N PHE A 19 9.69 20.85 51.92
CA PHE A 19 8.68 20.99 50.88
C PHE A 19 9.30 21.09 49.49
N LEU A 20 10.30 21.95 49.31
CA LEU A 20 11.02 22.11 48.04
C LEU A 20 11.75 20.83 47.64
N THR A 21 12.37 20.13 48.60
CA THR A 21 13.03 18.84 48.34
C THR A 21 12.04 17.80 47.82
N ASN A 22 10.84 17.74 48.41
CA ASN A 22 9.78 16.86 47.93
C ASN A 22 9.27 17.25 46.53
N GLN A 23 9.15 18.56 46.24
CA GLN A 23 8.77 19.02 44.90
C GLN A 23 9.82 18.66 43.85
N CYS A 24 11.11 18.84 44.15
CA CYS A 24 12.19 18.43 43.26
C CYS A 24 12.14 16.93 42.98
N ALA A 25 11.97 16.10 44.01
CA ALA A 25 11.86 14.64 43.84
C ALA A 25 10.65 14.24 42.97
N GLN A 26 9.51 14.92 43.09
CA GLN A 26 8.35 14.68 42.24
C GLN A 26 8.58 15.10 40.78
N LEU A 27 9.25 16.23 40.56
CA LEU A 27 9.63 16.68 39.21
C LEU A 27 10.63 15.73 38.55
N ASP A 28 11.59 15.21 39.30
CA ASP A 28 12.55 14.23 38.80
C ASP A 28 11.86 12.92 38.39
N GLU A 29 10.92 12.44 39.21
CA GLU A 29 10.13 11.25 38.89
C GLU A 29 9.25 11.48 37.65
N ALA A 30 8.58 12.64 37.55
CA ALA A 30 7.78 13.00 36.39
C ALA A 30 8.63 13.08 35.12
N ASN A 31 9.83 13.68 35.19
CA ASN A 31 10.77 13.74 34.08
C ASN A 31 11.22 12.34 33.65
N ARG A 32 11.53 11.46 34.61
CA ARG A 32 11.91 10.07 34.31
C ARG A 32 10.77 9.31 33.63
N ALA A 33 9.55 9.43 34.14
CA ALA A 33 8.37 8.79 33.56
C ALA A 33 8.11 9.30 32.13
N TRP A 34 8.28 10.60 31.89
CA TRP A 34 8.16 11.19 30.57
C TRP A 34 9.19 10.64 29.58
N GLN A 35 10.47 10.55 30.00
CA GLN A 35 11.53 9.98 29.17
C GLN A 35 11.27 8.50 28.83
N GLN A 36 10.80 7.71 29.79
CA GLN A 36 10.44 6.31 29.55
C GLN A 36 9.25 6.18 28.58
N TYR A 37 8.23 7.02 28.75
CA TYR A 37 7.09 7.06 27.83
C TYR A 37 7.54 7.41 26.41
N GLN A 38 8.37 8.44 26.26
CA GLN A 38 8.89 8.86 24.96
C GLN A 38 9.69 7.74 24.28
N ALA A 39 10.58 7.06 25.01
CA ALA A 39 11.34 5.93 24.49
C ALA A 39 10.43 4.78 24.06
N ALA A 40 9.42 4.44 24.86
CA ALA A 40 8.46 3.39 24.54
C ALA A 40 7.60 3.74 23.29
N GLN A 41 7.20 5.01 23.13
CA GLN A 41 6.48 5.44 21.93
C GLN A 41 7.35 5.38 20.68
N LEU A 42 8.62 5.80 20.78
CA LEU A 42 9.57 5.72 19.67
C LEU A 42 9.79 4.28 19.23
N GLU A 43 9.97 3.36 20.18
CA GLU A 43 10.15 1.94 19.89
C GLU A 43 8.90 1.32 19.26
N ASN A 44 7.71 1.65 19.78
CA ASN A 44 6.44 1.20 19.21
C ASN A 44 6.27 1.70 17.76
N PHE A 45 6.60 2.95 17.51
CA PHE A 45 6.57 3.53 16.17
C PHE A 45 7.55 2.79 15.25
N ARG A 46 8.82 2.64 15.67
CA ARG A 46 9.81 1.94 14.86
C ARG A 46 9.38 0.52 14.54
N SER A 47 8.95 -0.26 15.52
CA SER A 47 8.51 -1.64 15.30
C SER A 47 7.39 -1.75 14.25
N LYS A 48 6.49 -0.76 14.17
CA LYS A 48 5.42 -0.75 13.15
C LYS A 48 5.91 -0.36 11.76
N VAL A 49 6.89 0.54 11.67
CA VAL A 49 7.39 1.01 10.37
C VAL A 49 8.48 0.08 9.82
N GLN A 50 9.16 -0.69 10.68
CA GLN A 50 10.23 -1.60 10.31
C GLN A 50 9.82 -2.66 9.28
N ASP A 51 8.54 -3.06 9.28
CA ASP A 51 7.98 -3.99 8.29
C ASP A 51 8.00 -3.44 6.86
N TYR A 52 8.07 -2.12 6.70
CA TYR A 52 8.02 -1.43 5.41
C TYR A 52 9.35 -0.77 5.05
N LEU A 53 10.12 -0.33 6.04
CA LEU A 53 11.37 0.41 5.88
C LEU A 53 12.41 -0.05 6.90
N SER A 54 13.62 -0.34 6.44
CA SER A 54 14.72 -0.69 7.31
C SER A 54 15.39 0.59 7.81
N PHE A 55 15.34 0.85 9.13
CA PHE A 55 16.01 1.99 9.77
C PHE A 55 17.24 1.52 10.56
N ASP A 56 18.21 2.41 10.75
CA ASP A 56 19.25 2.23 11.77
C ASP A 56 18.60 2.22 13.17
N GLU A 57 19.01 1.28 14.03
CA GLU A 57 18.57 1.16 15.42
C GLU A 57 18.87 2.42 16.27
N ASN A 58 19.77 3.29 15.82
CA ASN A 58 20.08 4.53 16.53
C ASN A 58 19.58 5.80 15.80
N ALA A 59 18.80 5.66 14.72
CA ALA A 59 18.25 6.80 14.01
C ALA A 59 17.31 7.63 14.91
N SER A 60 17.50 8.95 14.89
CA SER A 60 16.59 9.89 15.54
C SER A 60 15.24 9.96 14.82
N PHE A 61 14.21 10.46 15.49
CA PHE A 61 12.87 10.59 14.91
C PHE A 61 12.88 11.43 13.61
N ASP A 62 13.66 12.51 13.57
CA ASP A 62 13.76 13.38 12.39
C ASP A 62 14.37 12.65 11.19
N ILE A 63 15.38 11.80 11.44
CA ILE A 63 16.02 10.98 10.40
C ILE A 63 15.02 9.94 9.88
N ILE A 64 14.32 9.25 10.78
CA ILE A 64 13.31 8.25 10.41
C ILE A 64 12.20 8.91 9.58
N ALA A 65 11.73 10.10 9.98
CA ALA A 65 10.71 10.84 9.23
C ALA A 65 11.19 11.22 7.83
N GLN A 66 12.44 11.65 7.70
CA GLN A 66 13.03 11.99 6.41
C GLN A 66 13.16 10.75 5.51
N GLU A 67 13.63 9.62 6.03
CA GLU A 67 13.76 8.36 5.29
C GLU A 67 12.40 7.85 4.78
N ILE A 68 11.33 8.00 5.58
CA ILE A 68 9.96 7.68 5.14
C ILE A 68 9.54 8.55 3.95
N VAL A 69 9.80 9.86 4.01
CA VAL A 69 9.43 10.79 2.92
C VAL A 69 10.22 10.48 1.65
N GLU A 70 11.51 10.18 1.78
CA GLU A 70 12.35 9.81 0.64
C GLU A 70 11.87 8.51 -0.02
N GLN A 71 11.54 7.51 0.78
CA GLN A 71 11.04 6.23 0.26
C GLN A 71 9.69 6.38 -0.45
N ILE A 72 8.73 7.12 0.13
CA ILE A 72 7.44 7.41 -0.51
C ILE A 72 7.63 8.15 -1.82
N SER A 73 8.55 9.11 -1.85
CA SER A 73 8.83 9.89 -3.07
C SER A 73 9.39 9.00 -4.18
N LYS A 74 10.30 8.10 -3.84
CA LYS A 74 10.90 7.14 -4.76
C LYS A 74 9.89 6.15 -5.32
N GLU A 75 9.03 5.58 -4.47
CA GLU A 75 7.97 4.65 -4.91
C GLU A 75 6.96 5.35 -5.83
N ARG A 76 6.64 6.62 -5.55
CA ARG A 76 5.76 7.41 -6.40
C ARG A 76 6.36 7.66 -7.77
N GLU A 77 7.66 7.95 -7.85
CA GLU A 77 8.36 8.13 -9.13
C GLU A 77 8.36 6.83 -9.95
N ASP A 78 8.74 5.70 -9.35
CA ASP A 78 8.73 4.37 -10.01
C ASP A 78 7.32 4.01 -10.52
N PHE A 79 6.28 4.27 -9.72
CA PHE A 79 4.90 4.06 -10.15
C PHE A 79 4.54 4.93 -11.36
N ASN A 80 4.92 6.21 -11.34
CA ASN A 80 4.61 7.15 -12.42
C ASN A 80 5.30 6.76 -13.73
N GLU A 81 6.57 6.34 -13.66
CA GLU A 81 7.30 5.81 -14.82
C GLU A 81 6.64 4.56 -15.42
N LYS A 82 6.20 3.62 -14.57
CA LYS A 82 5.46 2.43 -15.01
C LYS A 82 4.13 2.79 -15.66
N TYR A 83 3.41 3.76 -15.10
CA TYR A 83 2.15 4.23 -15.65
C TYR A 83 2.34 4.84 -17.05
N GLU A 84 3.33 5.75 -17.21
CA GLU A 84 3.65 6.34 -18.52
C GLU A 84 4.06 5.29 -19.55
N ALA A 85 4.80 4.25 -19.14
CA ALA A 85 5.19 3.16 -20.03
C ALA A 85 3.96 2.36 -20.52
N ILE A 86 2.99 2.10 -19.64
CA ILE A 86 1.74 1.42 -19.99
C ILE A 86 0.88 2.29 -20.91
N GLU A 87 0.77 3.59 -20.62
CA GLU A 87 0.03 4.54 -21.46
C GLU A 87 0.60 4.59 -22.88
N LYS A 88 1.93 4.71 -23.01
CA LYS A 88 2.61 4.64 -24.32
C LYS A 88 2.40 3.31 -25.04
N ALA A 89 2.39 2.19 -24.31
CA ALA A 89 2.12 0.88 -24.90
C ALA A 89 0.67 0.78 -25.42
N ASN A 90 -0.29 1.28 -24.66
CA ASN A 90 -1.69 1.35 -25.07
C ASN A 90 -1.90 2.23 -26.31
N ASP A 91 -1.25 3.40 -26.36
CA ASP A 91 -1.32 4.29 -27.52
C ASP A 91 -0.73 3.64 -28.78
N LYS A 92 0.37 2.91 -28.64
CA LYS A 92 0.96 2.12 -29.74
C LYS A 92 0.00 1.03 -30.24
N LEU A 93 -0.67 0.32 -29.33
CA LEU A 93 -1.67 -0.69 -29.71
C LEU A 93 -2.87 -0.07 -30.44
N ARG A 94 -3.38 1.08 -29.96
CA ARG A 94 -4.50 1.78 -30.60
C ARG A 94 -4.16 2.30 -31.98
N SER A 95 -2.96 2.86 -32.17
CA SER A 95 -2.49 3.40 -33.45
C SER A 95 -2.05 2.31 -34.44
N GLY A 96 -1.33 1.29 -33.98
CA GLY A 96 -0.85 0.19 -34.83
C GLY A 96 -1.98 -0.69 -35.37
N THR A 97 -2.95 -1.05 -34.54
CA THR A 97 -4.06 -1.92 -34.97
C THR A 97 -4.96 -1.23 -36.00
N SER A 98 -5.16 0.09 -35.88
CA SER A 98 -5.96 0.85 -36.84
C SER A 98 -5.27 0.98 -38.20
N ILE A 99 -3.94 1.15 -38.24
CA ILE A 99 -3.22 1.38 -39.51
C ILE A 99 -3.06 0.07 -40.28
N PHE A 100 -2.68 -1.04 -39.64
CA PHE A 100 -2.50 -2.33 -40.31
C PHE A 100 -3.80 -2.89 -40.91
N ILE A 101 -4.92 -2.73 -40.21
CA ILE A 101 -6.24 -3.15 -40.70
C ILE A 101 -6.60 -2.32 -41.94
N ILE A 102 -6.53 -0.99 -41.85
CA ILE A 102 -6.90 -0.10 -42.96
C ILE A 102 -6.02 -0.35 -44.19
N ASP A 103 -4.69 -0.39 -44.04
CA ASP A 103 -3.77 -0.58 -45.18
C ASP A 103 -3.94 -1.95 -45.84
N PHE A 104 -4.16 -3.02 -45.06
CA PHE A 104 -4.40 -4.36 -45.59
C PHE A 104 -5.69 -4.41 -46.42
N PHE A 105 -6.78 -3.81 -45.93
CA PHE A 105 -8.05 -3.77 -46.66
C PHE A 105 -7.96 -2.89 -47.91
N TYR A 106 -7.39 -1.69 -47.81
CA TYR A 106 -7.27 -0.78 -48.95
C TYR A 106 -6.43 -1.40 -50.07
N LEU A 107 -5.28 -2.01 -49.77
CA LEU A 107 -4.41 -2.62 -50.79
C LEU A 107 -5.02 -3.88 -51.44
N ARG A 108 -5.78 -4.69 -50.68
CA ARG A 108 -6.46 -5.88 -51.21
C ARG A 108 -7.65 -5.52 -52.09
N PHE A 109 -8.47 -4.53 -51.70
CA PHE A 109 -9.60 -4.08 -52.51
C PHE A 109 -9.17 -3.34 -53.79
N PHE A 110 -8.13 -2.50 -53.74
CA PHE A 110 -7.69 -1.73 -54.89
C PHE A 110 -7.11 -2.62 -56.02
N ASN A 111 -6.40 -3.69 -55.66
CA ASN A 111 -5.83 -4.64 -56.63
C ASN A 111 -6.90 -5.47 -57.36
N VAL A 112 -7.94 -5.91 -56.64
CA VAL A 112 -9.04 -6.71 -57.20
C VAL A 112 -9.91 -5.86 -58.14
N ALA A 113 -10.18 -4.61 -57.78
CA ALA A 113 -11.01 -3.71 -58.59
C ALA A 113 -10.35 -3.26 -59.91
N SER A 114 -9.01 -3.22 -59.97
CA SER A 114 -8.28 -2.79 -61.17
C SER A 114 -8.06 -3.88 -62.23
N THR A 115 -8.32 -5.16 -61.93
CA THR A 115 -7.84 -6.28 -62.77
C THR A 115 -8.89 -7.35 -63.13
N GLY A 116 -10.09 -7.36 -62.55
CA GLY A 116 -11.07 -8.46 -62.70
C GLY A 116 -12.34 -8.15 -63.51
N ASN A 117 -12.91 -9.16 -64.16
CA ASN A 117 -14.31 -9.12 -64.62
C ASN A 117 -15.26 -9.22 -63.40
N PHE A 118 -16.55 -8.88 -63.56
CA PHE A 118 -17.51 -8.83 -62.46
C PHE A 118 -17.61 -10.13 -61.62
N GLU A 119 -17.52 -11.30 -62.26
CA GLU A 119 -17.55 -12.60 -61.57
C GLU A 119 -16.31 -12.83 -60.69
N SER A 120 -15.12 -12.51 -61.19
CA SER A 120 -13.88 -12.63 -60.41
C SER A 120 -13.86 -11.68 -59.20
N ILE A 121 -14.48 -10.50 -59.35
CA ILE A 121 -14.67 -9.55 -58.26
C ILE A 121 -15.62 -10.15 -57.22
N GLN A 122 -16.77 -10.69 -57.64
CA GLN A 122 -17.75 -11.31 -56.75
C GLN A 122 -17.18 -12.50 -55.97
N GLU A 123 -16.41 -13.37 -56.64
CA GLU A 123 -15.74 -14.50 -56.01
C GLU A 123 -14.68 -14.04 -54.99
N SER A 124 -13.89 -13.02 -55.33
CA SER A 124 -12.95 -12.42 -54.39
C SER A 124 -13.64 -11.80 -53.17
N TYR A 125 -14.80 -11.15 -53.35
CA TYR A 125 -15.60 -10.62 -52.24
C TYR A 125 -16.10 -11.75 -51.33
N MET A 126 -16.65 -12.83 -51.88
CA MET A 126 -17.11 -13.95 -51.05
C MET A 126 -15.97 -14.65 -50.31
N ASN A 127 -14.81 -14.83 -50.95
CA ASN A 127 -13.64 -15.39 -50.29
C ASN A 127 -13.15 -14.48 -49.15
N THR A 128 -13.15 -13.16 -49.36
CA THR A 128 -12.78 -12.20 -48.32
C THR A 128 -13.78 -12.20 -47.15
N ILE A 129 -15.09 -12.30 -47.44
CA ILE A 129 -16.13 -12.39 -46.40
C ILE A 129 -15.97 -13.67 -45.58
N ASN A 130 -15.68 -14.81 -46.23
CA ASN A 130 -15.44 -16.07 -45.53
C ASN A 130 -14.21 -16.00 -44.63
N GLU A 131 -13.10 -15.46 -45.15
CA GLU A 131 -11.87 -15.28 -44.38
C GLU A 131 -12.07 -14.33 -43.19
N LEU A 132 -12.88 -13.27 -43.36
CA LEU A 132 -13.25 -12.37 -42.25
C LEU A 132 -14.13 -13.05 -41.22
N ASN A 133 -15.08 -13.88 -41.64
CA ASN A 133 -15.92 -14.64 -40.71
C ASN A 133 -15.09 -15.64 -39.89
N GLU A 134 -14.10 -16.29 -40.50
CA GLU A 134 -13.17 -17.18 -39.78
C GLU A 134 -12.32 -16.39 -38.79
N GLN A 135 -11.75 -15.25 -39.18
CA GLN A 135 -10.98 -14.40 -38.26
C GLN A 135 -11.85 -13.86 -37.12
N LEU A 136 -13.10 -13.48 -37.40
CA LEU A 136 -14.05 -13.02 -36.40
C LEU A 136 -14.41 -14.13 -35.41
N LEU A 137 -14.54 -15.38 -35.89
CA LEU A 137 -14.77 -16.54 -35.05
C LEU A 137 -13.58 -16.79 -34.12
N VAL A 138 -12.36 -16.79 -34.65
CA VAL A 138 -11.14 -16.95 -33.85
C VAL A 138 -11.02 -15.84 -32.78
N MET A 139 -11.31 -14.59 -33.13
CA MET A 139 -11.30 -13.49 -32.15
C MET A 139 -12.40 -13.66 -31.09
N LYS A 140 -13.58 -14.14 -31.48
CA LYS A 140 -14.67 -14.42 -30.54
C LYS A 140 -14.25 -15.47 -29.53
N ASP A 141 -13.69 -16.59 -29.98
CA ASP A 141 -13.21 -17.66 -29.12
C ASP A 141 -12.12 -17.15 -28.16
N ARG A 142 -11.19 -16.34 -28.65
CA ARG A 142 -10.14 -15.74 -27.82
C ARG A 142 -10.69 -14.79 -26.75
N CYS A 143 -11.73 -14.02 -27.07
CA CYS A 143 -12.41 -13.17 -26.10
C CYS A 143 -13.12 -13.99 -25.02
N GLU A 144 -13.73 -15.13 -25.39
CA GLU A 144 -14.37 -16.04 -24.44
C GLU A 144 -13.33 -16.69 -23.49
N GLU A 145 -12.17 -17.11 -24.02
CA GLU A 145 -11.05 -17.59 -23.20
C GLU A 145 -10.56 -16.55 -22.19
N LEU A 146 -10.33 -15.31 -22.65
CA LEU A 146 -9.90 -14.21 -21.78
C LEU A 146 -10.95 -13.87 -20.71
N ALA A 147 -12.23 -13.96 -21.04
CA ALA A 147 -13.30 -13.76 -20.06
C ALA A 147 -13.29 -14.84 -18.97
N ALA A 148 -13.05 -16.10 -19.35
CA ALA A 148 -12.92 -17.20 -18.40
C ALA A 148 -11.68 -17.05 -17.50
N GLU A 149 -10.53 -16.66 -18.07
CA GLU A 149 -9.30 -16.40 -17.30
C GLU A 149 -9.48 -15.25 -16.30
N LYS A 150 -10.12 -14.16 -16.74
CA LYS A 150 -10.46 -13.04 -15.86
C LYS A 150 -11.35 -13.49 -14.68
N GLN A 151 -12.36 -14.31 -14.95
CA GLN A 151 -13.24 -14.83 -13.91
C GLN A 151 -12.48 -15.73 -12.92
N PHE A 152 -11.59 -16.59 -13.43
CA PHE A 152 -10.74 -17.44 -12.60
C PHE A 152 -9.82 -16.62 -11.67
N LEU A 153 -9.10 -15.65 -12.23
CA LEU A 153 -8.22 -14.78 -11.45
C LEU A 153 -8.98 -13.96 -10.40
N SER A 154 -10.19 -13.51 -10.71
CA SER A 154 -11.05 -12.79 -9.76
C SER A 154 -11.43 -13.67 -8.56
N ILE A 155 -11.78 -14.93 -8.79
CA ILE A 155 -12.10 -15.89 -7.72
C ILE A 155 -10.86 -16.19 -6.88
N GLU A 156 -9.71 -16.36 -7.52
CA GLU A 156 -8.47 -16.67 -6.81
C GLU A 156 -8.00 -15.50 -5.91
N LEU A 157 -8.15 -14.26 -6.39
CA LEU A 157 -7.90 -13.07 -5.59
C LEU A 157 -8.85 -12.98 -4.39
N GLU A 158 -10.15 -13.25 -4.58
CA GLU A 158 -11.13 -13.24 -3.48
C GLU A 158 -10.78 -14.28 -2.41
N LYS A 159 -10.38 -15.49 -2.82
CA LYS A 159 -9.89 -16.53 -1.88
C LYS A 159 -8.66 -16.07 -1.11
N ARG A 160 -7.67 -15.50 -1.80
CA ARG A 160 -6.45 -14.97 -1.17
C ARG A 160 -6.76 -13.88 -0.14
N CYS A 161 -7.69 -12.97 -0.44
CA CYS A 161 -8.14 -11.94 0.52
C CYS A 161 -8.73 -12.58 1.78
N VAL A 162 -9.63 -13.55 1.64
CA VAL A 162 -10.24 -14.26 2.78
C VAL A 162 -9.20 -15.03 3.61
N GLU A 163 -8.19 -15.59 2.96
CA GLU A 163 -7.11 -16.31 3.64
C GLU A 163 -6.24 -15.37 4.49
N ILE A 164 -5.88 -14.20 3.93
CA ILE A 164 -5.18 -13.13 4.66
C ILE A 164 -6.01 -12.66 5.85
N ASP A 165 -7.31 -12.39 5.68
CA ASP A 165 -8.19 -11.95 6.77
C ASP A 165 -8.28 -12.99 7.91
N ARG A 166 -8.29 -14.29 7.57
CA ARG A 166 -8.25 -15.38 8.57
C ARG A 166 -6.91 -15.45 9.29
N GLU A 167 -5.81 -15.27 8.59
CA GLU A 167 -4.45 -15.29 9.16
C GLU A 167 -4.26 -14.13 10.15
N HIS A 168 -4.72 -12.93 9.77
CA HIS A 168 -4.78 -11.76 10.66
C HIS A 168 -5.69 -12.00 11.89
N SER A 169 -6.83 -12.66 11.71
CA SER A 169 -7.73 -13.00 12.82
C SER A 169 -7.11 -14.00 13.81
N LYS A 170 -6.38 -15.02 13.32
CA LYS A 170 -5.68 -16.00 14.18
C LYS A 170 -4.55 -15.35 15.00
N GLN A 171 -3.75 -14.48 14.38
CA GLN A 171 -2.71 -13.71 15.09
C GLN A 171 -3.29 -12.79 16.16
N THR A 172 -4.51 -12.30 15.98
CA THR A 172 -5.20 -11.44 16.97
C THR A 172 -5.68 -12.24 18.18
N ILE A 173 -6.13 -13.49 18.00
CA ILE A 173 -6.59 -14.37 19.08
C ILE A 173 -5.41 -14.90 19.92
N GLU A 174 -4.26 -15.21 19.32
CA GLU A 174 -3.06 -15.65 20.06
C GLU A 174 -2.40 -14.53 20.89
N LYS A 175 -2.66 -13.26 20.56
CA LYS A 175 -2.14 -12.10 21.32
C LYS A 175 -3.03 -11.69 22.50
N VAL A 176 -4.16 -12.35 22.76
CA VAL A 176 -4.96 -12.10 23.98
C VAL A 176 -4.27 -12.78 25.17
N PRO A 177 -3.74 -12.04 26.16
CA PRO A 177 -3.07 -12.63 27.31
C PRO A 177 -4.06 -13.50 28.08
N SER A 178 -3.68 -14.75 28.35
CA SER A 178 -4.47 -15.76 29.07
C SER A 178 -4.83 -15.37 30.52
N ASN A 179 -4.44 -14.17 30.98
CA ASN A 179 -4.62 -13.67 32.33
C ASN A 179 -5.96 -12.96 32.58
N ILE A 180 -6.84 -12.81 31.58
CA ILE A 180 -8.14 -12.12 31.76
C ILE A 180 -9.29 -13.09 32.13
N LEU A 181 -9.10 -14.41 32.04
CA LEU A 181 -10.17 -15.41 32.26
C LEU A 181 -10.11 -16.18 33.60
N ARG A 182 -9.39 -15.67 34.61
CA ARG A 182 -9.46 -16.20 35.99
C ARG A 182 -9.53 -15.09 37.02
N GLN A 183 -10.72 -14.56 37.26
CA GLN A 183 -11.06 -14.07 38.61
C GLN A 183 -12.13 -15.01 39.19
N PRO A 184 -11.88 -15.67 40.33
CA PRO A 184 -12.93 -16.35 41.06
C PRO A 184 -13.81 -15.28 41.71
N PHE A 185 -15.13 -15.35 41.45
CA PHE A 185 -16.13 -14.67 42.26
C PHE A 185 -15.93 -15.11 43.72
N LYS A 186 -15.61 -14.16 44.60
CA LYS A 186 -15.70 -14.36 46.05
C LYS A 186 -17.13 -14.04 46.46
N GLU A 187 -17.74 -14.99 47.15
CA GLU A 187 -19.00 -14.86 47.91
C GLU A 187 -18.89 -13.81 49.02
#